data_AF-A0AAU8PE00-F1
#
_entry.id   AF-A0AAU8PE00-F1
#
_cell.length_a   1.000
_cell.length_b   1.000
_cell.length_c   1.000
_cell.angle_alpha   90.00
_cell.angle_beta   90.00
_cell.angle_gamma   90.00
#
_symmetry.space_group_name_H-M   'P 1'
#
loop_
_entity.id
_entity.type
_entity.pdbx_description
1 polymer ?
#
loop_
_entity_poly.entity_id
_entity_poly.type
_entity_poly.pdbx_seq_one_letter_code
_entity_poly.pdbx_strand_id
1 'polypeptide(L)'
;MRAGNREGKRVTQRDDSDWMRHALQLAEKARAQGEVPVGAVLVLNDRVIGEGWNRPITRHDPTAHAEIMALQQGGAIMQNYRLLEATLYVTLEPCVMCAGAMVHSRIRRLVYGAPDLKTGAAGSLLDVLGHPGMNHRIEVCGGVLADACAAQLSDFFRQRRAQKRAERDARRRAERDDAE
;
A
#
# COMPACT_ATOMS: atom_id res chain seq x y z
N MET A 1 42.46 -8.13 -37.43
CA MET A 1 41.89 -6.87 -36.89
C MET A 1 40.53 -6.69 -37.55
N ARG A 2 39.36 -6.61 -36.92
CA ARG A 2 38.94 -6.24 -35.55
C ARG A 2 37.71 -7.09 -35.19
N ALA A 3 37.71 -7.72 -34.01
CA ALA A 3 36.51 -8.30 -33.43
C ALA A 3 35.76 -7.18 -32.69
N GLY A 4 34.54 -6.85 -33.14
CA GLY A 4 33.68 -5.88 -32.50
C GLY A 4 32.99 -6.51 -31.29
N ASN A 5 33.46 -6.19 -30.09
CA ASN A 5 32.82 -6.53 -28.83
C ASN A 5 31.53 -5.69 -28.68
N ARG A 6 30.35 -6.31 -28.80
CA ARG A 6 29.07 -5.68 -28.44
C ARG A 6 28.81 -5.97 -26.96
N GLU A 7 29.20 -5.04 -26.10
CA GLU A 7 28.75 -5.03 -24.70
C GLU A 7 27.25 -4.73 -24.66
N GLY A 8 26.47 -5.77 -24.39
CA GLY A 8 25.06 -5.64 -24.06
C GLY A 8 24.90 -4.84 -22.78
N LYS A 9 24.24 -3.68 -22.88
CA LYS A 9 23.75 -2.90 -21.73
C LYS A 9 22.92 -3.84 -20.82
N ARG A 10 23.46 -4.16 -19.65
CA ARG A 10 22.70 -4.81 -18.57
C ARG A 10 21.70 -3.75 -18.07
N VAL A 11 20.44 -3.87 -18.48
CA VAL A 11 19.35 -3.07 -17.88
C VAL A 11 19.30 -3.46 -16.41
N THR A 12 19.61 -2.52 -15.52
CA THR A 12 19.56 -2.74 -14.07
C THR A 12 18.09 -2.92 -13.67
N GLN A 13 17.68 -4.15 -13.36
CA GLN A 13 16.38 -4.43 -12.73
C GLN A 13 16.32 -3.69 -11.39
N ARG A 14 15.19 -3.03 -11.11
CA ARG A 14 14.94 -2.43 -9.79
C ARG A 14 14.58 -3.52 -8.80
N ASP A 15 15.11 -3.43 -7.59
CA ASP A 15 14.81 -4.36 -6.51
C ASP A 15 13.48 -4.02 -5.82
N ASP A 16 12.90 -4.97 -5.09
CA ASP A 16 11.66 -4.79 -4.33
C ASP A 16 11.75 -3.60 -3.38
N SER A 17 12.93 -3.36 -2.82
CA SER A 17 13.19 -2.24 -1.92
C SER A 17 13.02 -0.87 -2.60
N ASP A 18 13.33 -0.73 -3.89
CA ASP A 18 13.14 0.51 -4.65
C ASP A 18 11.64 0.82 -4.85
N TRP A 19 10.86 -0.20 -5.21
CA TRP A 19 9.41 -0.07 -5.37
C TRP A 19 8.71 0.17 -4.03
N MET A 20 9.19 -0.43 -2.95
CA MET A 20 8.67 -0.15 -1.62
C MET A 20 8.99 1.29 -1.16
N ARG A 21 10.16 1.84 -1.50
CA ARG A 21 10.44 3.28 -1.27
C ARG A 21 9.48 4.17 -2.03
N HIS A 22 9.11 3.81 -3.26
CA HIS A 22 8.04 4.51 -3.98
C HIS A 22 6.71 4.41 -3.19
N ALA A 23 6.30 3.21 -2.78
CA ALA A 23 5.07 3.05 -1.99
C ALA A 23 5.07 3.89 -0.70
N LEU A 24 6.21 4.04 -0.01
CA LEU A 24 6.38 4.94 1.14
C LEU A 24 6.16 6.43 0.79
N GLN A 25 6.59 6.88 -0.39
CA GLN A 25 6.30 8.23 -0.87
C GLN A 25 4.80 8.44 -1.12
N LEU A 26 4.08 7.41 -1.57
CA LEU A 26 2.62 7.46 -1.72
C LEU A 26 1.92 7.45 -0.35
N ALA A 27 2.41 6.66 0.60
CA ALA A 27 1.94 6.69 1.99
C ALA A 27 2.09 8.07 2.62
N GLU A 28 3.14 8.81 2.25
CA GLU A 28 3.35 10.18 2.69
C GLU A 28 2.30 11.15 2.13
N LYS A 29 1.82 10.93 0.89
CA LYS A 29 0.68 11.68 0.33
C LYS A 29 -0.60 11.45 1.15
N ALA A 30 -0.86 10.23 1.62
CA ALA A 30 -1.97 9.95 2.53
C ALA A 30 -1.79 10.68 3.87
N ARG A 31 -0.59 10.60 4.47
CA ARG A 31 -0.27 11.29 5.72
C ARG A 31 -0.53 12.79 5.64
N ALA A 32 -0.08 13.44 4.56
CA ALA A 32 -0.25 14.87 4.33
C ALA A 32 -1.73 15.28 4.22
N GLN A 33 -2.62 14.35 3.89
CA GLN A 33 -4.07 14.54 3.82
C GLN A 33 -4.80 14.14 5.11
N GLY A 34 -4.04 13.76 6.15
CA GLY A 34 -4.60 13.25 7.39
C GLY A 34 -5.12 11.82 7.28
N GLU A 35 -4.88 11.11 6.18
CA GLU A 35 -5.30 9.73 6.02
C GLU A 35 -4.27 8.78 6.66
N VAL A 36 -4.69 7.55 6.98
CA VAL A 36 -3.75 6.52 7.45
C VAL A 36 -2.66 6.32 6.39
N PRO A 37 -1.36 6.40 6.73
CA PRO A 37 -0.27 6.43 5.75
C PRO A 37 0.00 5.04 5.18
N VAL A 38 -0.81 4.64 4.19
CA VAL A 38 -0.60 3.45 3.38
C VAL A 38 -0.52 3.87 1.91
N GLY A 39 0.50 3.36 1.23
CA GLY A 39 0.74 3.60 -0.18
C GLY A 39 0.96 2.28 -0.90
N ALA A 40 0.61 2.24 -2.18
CA ALA A 40 0.76 1.07 -3.03
C ALA A 40 1.16 1.46 -4.46
N VAL A 41 2.04 0.66 -5.07
CA VAL A 41 2.44 0.79 -6.47
C VAL A 41 2.31 -0.55 -7.18
N LEU A 42 1.65 -0.55 -8.33
CA LEU A 42 1.48 -1.71 -9.19
C LEU A 42 2.44 -1.60 -10.37
N VAL A 43 3.26 -2.64 -10.55
CA VAL A 43 4.36 -2.66 -11.51
C VAL A 43 4.19 -3.82 -12.47
N LEU A 44 4.40 -3.57 -13.76
CA LEU A 44 4.44 -4.57 -14.83
C LEU A 44 5.63 -4.26 -15.76
N ASN A 45 6.50 -5.25 -16.00
CA ASN A 45 7.69 -5.10 -16.84
C ASN A 45 8.57 -3.89 -16.45
N ASP A 46 8.88 -3.76 -15.16
CA ASP A 46 9.63 -2.63 -14.56
C ASP A 46 9.01 -1.24 -14.77
N ARG A 47 7.73 -1.18 -15.13
CA ARG A 47 6.98 0.07 -15.30
C ARG A 47 5.84 0.15 -14.31
N VAL A 48 5.67 1.32 -13.71
CA VAL A 48 4.49 1.63 -12.91
C VAL A 48 3.28 1.68 -13.84
N ILE A 49 2.27 0.87 -13.53
CA ILE A 49 0.96 0.88 -14.19
C ILE A 49 -0.17 1.29 -13.24
N GLY A 50 0.13 1.50 -11.96
CA GLY A 50 -0.84 2.03 -11.00
C GLY A 50 -0.18 2.53 -9.74
N GLU A 51 -0.71 3.60 -9.18
CA GLU A 51 -0.32 4.19 -7.90
C GLU A 51 -1.58 4.40 -7.07
N GLY A 52 -1.48 4.16 -5.77
CA GLY A 52 -2.57 4.36 -4.85
C GLY A 52 -2.08 4.72 -3.46
N TRP A 53 -2.91 5.43 -2.72
CA TRP A 53 -2.71 5.70 -1.30
C TRP A 53 -4.06 5.85 -0.63
N ASN A 54 -4.12 5.54 0.67
CA ASN A 54 -5.37 5.58 1.41
C ASN A 54 -6.00 6.97 1.38
N ARG A 55 -7.28 7.01 0.99
CA ARG A 55 -8.13 8.20 0.99
C ARG A 55 -9.60 7.95 1.40
N PRO A 56 -9.90 7.03 2.33
CA PRO A 56 -11.30 6.71 2.64
C PRO A 56 -12.08 7.87 3.25
N ILE A 57 -11.44 8.74 4.05
CA ILE A 57 -12.10 9.86 4.71
C ILE A 57 -12.38 10.97 3.69
N THR A 58 -11.36 11.39 2.97
CA THR A 58 -11.38 12.50 2.00
C THR A 58 -12.19 12.21 0.75
N ARG A 59 -12.30 10.94 0.33
CA ARG A 59 -13.16 10.52 -0.79
C ARG A 59 -14.56 10.08 -0.35
N HIS A 60 -14.83 10.00 0.95
CA HIS A 60 -16.06 9.41 1.49
C HIS A 60 -16.35 8.02 0.90
N ASP A 61 -15.30 7.24 0.69
CA ASP A 61 -15.35 5.95 0.00
C ASP A 61 -14.68 4.89 0.89
N PRO A 62 -15.45 3.97 1.49
CA PRO A 62 -14.88 2.95 2.38
C PRO A 62 -13.96 1.96 1.64
N THR A 63 -13.97 1.96 0.30
CA THR A 63 -13.12 1.09 -0.53
C THR A 63 -11.84 1.79 -1.01
N ALA A 64 -11.66 3.09 -0.74
CA ALA A 64 -10.52 3.89 -1.21
C ALA A 64 -9.22 3.62 -0.43
N HIS A 65 -8.85 2.35 -0.37
CA HIS A 65 -7.55 1.86 0.08
C HIS A 65 -6.51 1.99 -1.03
N ALA A 66 -5.24 2.06 -0.63
CA ALA A 66 -4.11 2.20 -1.55
C ALA A 66 -4.09 1.10 -2.63
N GLU A 67 -4.31 -0.15 -2.23
CA GLU A 67 -4.29 -1.32 -3.11
C GLU A 67 -5.41 -1.25 -4.15
N ILE A 68 -6.62 -0.90 -3.72
CA ILE A 68 -7.79 -0.75 -4.61
C ILE A 68 -7.52 0.32 -5.65
N MET A 69 -7.01 1.48 -5.24
CA MET A 69 -6.70 2.57 -6.16
C MET A 69 -5.61 2.19 -7.18
N ALA A 70 -4.54 1.52 -6.74
CA ALA A 70 -3.48 1.06 -7.62
C ALA A 70 -3.99 0.01 -8.65
N LEU A 71 -4.81 -0.95 -8.21
CA LEU A 71 -5.41 -1.96 -9.08
C LEU A 71 -6.40 -1.34 -10.08
N GLN A 72 -7.23 -0.40 -9.65
CA GLN A 72 -8.17 0.30 -10.53
C GLN A 72 -7.42 1.08 -11.62
N GLN A 73 -6.36 1.81 -11.25
CA GLN A 73 -5.52 2.52 -12.22
C GLN A 73 -4.84 1.55 -13.18
N GLY A 74 -4.30 0.44 -12.68
CA GLY A 74 -3.74 -0.64 -13.49
C GLY A 74 -4.74 -1.17 -14.52
N GLY A 75 -5.95 -1.49 -14.08
CA GLY A 75 -7.01 -1.99 -14.95
C GLY A 75 -7.40 -1.00 -16.04
N ALA A 76 -7.45 0.29 -15.71
CA ALA A 76 -7.71 1.36 -16.66
C ALA A 76 -6.56 1.54 -17.68
N ILE A 77 -5.30 1.51 -17.24
CA ILE A 77 -4.14 1.63 -18.15
C ILE A 77 -4.05 0.42 -19.08
N MET A 78 -4.27 -0.78 -18.56
CA MET A 78 -4.19 -2.02 -19.33
C MET A 78 -5.44 -2.32 -20.15
N GLN A 79 -6.53 -1.55 -19.95
CA GLN A 79 -7.86 -1.82 -20.51
C GLN A 79 -8.31 -3.27 -20.26
N ASN A 80 -7.94 -3.81 -19.10
CA ASN A 80 -8.17 -5.21 -18.74
C ASN A 80 -8.21 -5.37 -17.22
N TYR A 81 -9.22 -6.06 -16.70
CA TYR A 81 -9.31 -6.35 -15.27
C TYR A 81 -8.27 -7.36 -14.80
N ARG A 82 -7.70 -8.16 -15.72
CA ARG A 82 -6.63 -9.12 -15.43
C ARG A 82 -5.28 -8.45 -15.59
N LEU A 83 -4.58 -8.29 -14.47
CA LEU A 83 -3.26 -7.68 -14.34
C LEU A 83 -2.19 -8.77 -14.22
N LEU A 84 -2.17 -9.69 -15.19
CA LEU A 84 -1.25 -10.83 -15.21
C LEU A 84 0.20 -10.35 -15.17
N GLU A 85 1.07 -11.14 -14.53
CA GLU A 85 2.49 -10.83 -14.31
C GLU A 85 2.79 -9.58 -13.46
N ALA A 86 1.78 -8.76 -13.13
CA ALA A 86 1.99 -7.57 -12.33
C ALA A 86 2.35 -7.92 -10.88
N THR A 87 3.22 -7.08 -10.31
CA THR A 87 3.59 -7.13 -8.89
C THR A 87 3.03 -5.89 -8.20
N LEU A 88 2.28 -6.10 -7.11
CA LEU A 88 1.78 -5.03 -6.27
C LEU A 88 2.67 -4.89 -5.03
N TYR A 89 3.18 -3.69 -4.79
CA TYR A 89 3.94 -3.33 -3.60
C TYR A 89 3.06 -2.47 -2.70
N VAL A 90 2.95 -2.78 -1.41
CA VAL A 90 2.14 -2.01 -0.45
C VAL A 90 2.84 -1.88 0.91
N THR A 91 2.76 -0.71 1.55
CA THR A 91 3.52 -0.45 2.78
C THR A 91 3.01 -1.21 4.01
N LEU A 92 1.76 -1.67 4.00
CA LEU A 92 1.13 -2.43 5.08
C LEU A 92 0.50 -3.71 4.50
N GLU A 93 0.54 -4.80 5.26
CA GLU A 93 -0.17 -6.03 4.89
C GLU A 93 -1.64 -5.75 4.56
N PRO A 94 -2.16 -6.27 3.42
CA PRO A 94 -3.50 -5.93 2.97
C PRO A 94 -4.59 -6.52 3.86
N CYS A 95 -5.70 -5.81 3.98
CA CYS A 95 -6.91 -6.32 4.62
C CYS A 95 -7.67 -7.32 3.72
N VAL A 96 -8.71 -7.96 4.26
CA VAL A 96 -9.55 -8.96 3.55
C VAL A 96 -10.09 -8.43 2.21
N MET A 97 -10.57 -7.19 2.18
CA MET A 97 -11.09 -6.55 0.97
C MET A 97 -10.01 -6.46 -0.12
N CYS A 98 -8.82 -5.97 0.24
CA CYS A 98 -7.74 -5.75 -0.71
C CYS A 98 -7.16 -7.08 -1.19
N ALA A 99 -7.02 -8.07 -0.29
CA ALA A 99 -6.60 -9.42 -0.65
C ALA A 99 -7.57 -10.06 -1.67
N GLY A 100 -8.88 -9.95 -1.45
CA GLY A 100 -9.90 -10.41 -2.41
C GLY A 100 -9.80 -9.68 -3.76
N ALA A 101 -9.61 -8.36 -3.75
CA ALA A 101 -9.41 -7.58 -4.98
C ALA A 101 -8.16 -8.03 -5.77
N MET A 102 -7.06 -8.34 -5.08
CA MET A 102 -5.85 -8.88 -5.71
C MET A 102 -6.13 -10.21 -6.41
N VAL A 103 -6.82 -11.15 -5.75
CA VAL A 103 -7.22 -12.43 -6.34
C VAL A 103 -8.06 -12.22 -7.60
N HIS A 104 -9.06 -11.33 -7.55
CA HIS A 104 -9.91 -11.03 -8.71
C HIS A 104 -9.16 -10.35 -9.86
N SER A 105 -8.17 -9.51 -9.53
CA SER A 105 -7.32 -8.83 -10.51
C SER A 105 -6.23 -9.71 -11.12
N ARG A 106 -5.99 -10.91 -10.57
CA ARG A 106 -5.02 -11.89 -11.09
C ARG A 106 -3.56 -11.39 -11.12
N ILE A 107 -3.18 -10.48 -10.21
CA ILE A 107 -1.77 -10.11 -10.06
C ILE A 107 -0.93 -11.36 -9.78
N ARG A 108 0.33 -11.37 -10.21
CA ARG A 108 1.23 -12.51 -9.97
C ARG A 108 1.73 -12.53 -8.54
N ARG A 109 2.09 -11.34 -8.02
CA ARG A 109 2.86 -11.22 -6.78
C ARG A 109 2.42 -10.03 -5.95
N LEU A 110 2.34 -10.24 -4.64
CA LEU A 110 2.21 -9.22 -3.61
C LEU A 110 3.54 -9.10 -2.86
N VAL A 111 4.02 -7.87 -2.70
CA VAL A 111 5.13 -7.52 -1.81
C VAL A 111 4.61 -6.51 -0.79
N TYR A 112 4.74 -6.79 0.50
CA TYR A 112 4.32 -5.86 1.55
C TYR A 112 5.40 -5.53 2.55
N GLY A 113 5.29 -4.35 3.16
CA GLY A 113 6.21 -3.85 4.18
C GLY A 113 5.91 -4.41 5.56
N ALA A 114 5.21 -3.63 6.39
CA ALA A 114 4.89 -4.01 7.76
C ALA A 114 3.71 -5.01 7.81
N PRO A 115 3.71 -5.99 8.73
CA PRO A 115 2.56 -6.84 8.98
C PRO A 115 1.42 -6.07 9.65
N ASP A 116 0.18 -6.46 9.39
CA ASP A 116 -1.00 -5.99 10.13
C ASP A 116 -1.51 -7.10 11.05
N LEU A 117 -0.96 -7.14 12.26
CA LEU A 117 -1.29 -8.18 13.25
C LEU A 117 -2.76 -8.15 13.73
N LYS A 118 -3.53 -7.10 13.40
CA LYS A 118 -4.93 -6.98 13.83
C LYS A 118 -5.89 -7.45 12.74
N THR A 119 -5.64 -7.06 11.50
CA THR A 119 -6.60 -7.21 10.40
C THR A 119 -6.00 -7.71 9.08
N GLY A 120 -4.71 -8.04 9.07
CA GLY A 120 -3.98 -8.53 7.89
C GLY A 120 -4.51 -9.86 7.37
N ALA A 121 -4.65 -9.94 6.05
CA ALA A 121 -5.28 -11.06 5.35
C ALA A 121 -4.31 -11.84 4.44
N ALA A 122 -2.99 -11.65 4.64
CA ALA A 122 -1.92 -12.34 3.93
C ALA A 122 -1.02 -13.14 4.90
N GLY A 123 -1.59 -13.58 6.03
CA GLY A 123 -0.93 -14.43 7.01
C GLY A 123 -1.10 -13.99 8.48
N SER A 124 -1.42 -12.72 8.77
CA SER A 124 -1.53 -12.25 10.15
C SER A 124 -2.80 -12.71 10.87
N LEU A 125 -3.97 -12.17 10.52
CA LEU A 125 -5.24 -12.63 11.10
C LEU A 125 -5.73 -13.89 10.39
N LEU A 126 -5.62 -13.90 9.06
CA LEU A 126 -5.99 -15.01 8.19
C LEU A 126 -5.19 -14.93 6.88
N ASP A 127 -5.26 -15.98 6.08
CA ASP A 127 -4.60 -16.05 4.78
C ASP A 127 -5.62 -16.27 3.66
N VAL A 128 -6.10 -15.18 3.06
CA VAL A 128 -6.98 -15.23 1.88
C VAL A 128 -6.20 -15.69 0.66
N LEU A 129 -4.96 -15.20 0.50
CA LEU A 129 -4.18 -15.35 -0.72
C LEU A 129 -3.65 -16.77 -0.89
N GLY A 130 -3.36 -17.47 0.21
CA GLY A 130 -2.97 -18.88 0.25
C GLY A 130 -4.14 -19.86 0.40
N HIS A 131 -5.38 -19.40 0.49
CA HIS A 131 -6.53 -20.28 0.72
C HIS A 131 -6.72 -21.27 -0.46
N PRO A 132 -6.82 -22.60 -0.21
CA PRO A 132 -6.81 -23.62 -1.26
C PRO A 132 -8.02 -23.57 -2.21
N GLY A 133 -9.12 -22.95 -1.79
CA GLY A 133 -10.30 -22.73 -2.61
C GLY A 133 -10.21 -21.52 -3.56
N MET A 134 -9.14 -20.71 -3.51
CA MET A 134 -8.98 -19.59 -4.43
C MET A 134 -8.57 -20.08 -5.82
N ASN A 135 -9.18 -19.50 -6.86
CA ASN A 135 -8.96 -19.87 -8.26
C ASN A 135 -7.75 -19.18 -8.92
N HIS A 136 -6.97 -18.45 -8.14
CA HIS A 136 -5.74 -17.78 -8.55
C HIS A 136 -4.79 -17.75 -7.36
N ARG A 137 -3.53 -18.14 -7.58
CA ARG A 137 -2.49 -18.12 -6.55
C ARG A 137 -1.60 -16.91 -6.74
N ILE A 138 -1.33 -16.21 -5.64
CA ILE A 138 -0.49 -15.02 -5.61
C ILE A 138 0.76 -15.35 -4.80
N GLU A 139 1.94 -15.08 -5.36
CA GLU A 139 3.19 -15.13 -4.61
C GLU A 139 3.21 -14.00 -3.57
N VAL A 140 3.49 -14.31 -2.31
CA VAL A 140 3.49 -13.32 -1.23
C VAL A 140 4.89 -13.17 -0.65
N CYS A 141 5.37 -11.93 -0.56
CA CYS A 141 6.64 -11.58 0.08
C CYS A 141 6.40 -10.44 1.08
N GLY A 142 6.45 -10.76 2.37
CA GLY A 142 6.32 -9.77 3.45
C GLY A 142 7.68 -9.29 3.96
N GLY A 143 7.69 -8.12 4.61
CA GLY A 143 8.83 -7.65 5.38
C GLY A 143 9.77 -6.68 4.66
N VAL A 144 9.50 -6.31 3.41
CA VAL A 144 10.37 -5.40 2.65
C VAL A 144 10.28 -3.99 3.24
N LEU A 145 11.38 -3.48 3.80
CA LEU A 145 11.42 -2.20 4.53
C LEU A 145 10.39 -2.11 5.68
N ALA A 146 10.08 -3.23 6.33
CA ALA A 146 9.06 -3.31 7.39
C ALA A 146 9.21 -2.24 8.47
N ASP A 147 10.44 -2.00 8.96
CA ASP A 147 10.70 -1.03 10.01
C ASP A 147 10.33 0.40 9.58
N ALA A 148 10.66 0.78 8.35
CA ALA A 148 10.31 2.10 7.81
C ALA A 148 8.79 2.26 7.64
N CYS A 149 8.13 1.23 7.12
CA CYS A 149 6.67 1.21 6.99
C CYS A 149 5.96 1.28 8.36
N ALA A 150 6.43 0.50 9.34
CA ALA A 150 5.88 0.47 10.68
C ALA A 150 6.11 1.79 11.44
N ALA A 151 7.28 2.41 11.26
CA ALA A 151 7.60 3.71 11.85
C ALA A 151 6.63 4.80 11.36
N GLN A 152 6.41 4.90 10.04
CA GLN A 152 5.51 5.89 9.46
C GLN A 152 4.07 5.75 10.00
N LEU A 153 3.57 4.52 10.10
CA LEU A 153 2.24 4.23 10.67
C LEU A 153 2.16 4.58 12.16
N SER A 154 3.18 4.19 12.92
CA SER A 154 3.26 4.43 14.37
C SER A 154 3.30 5.91 14.70
N ASP A 155 4.09 6.68 13.95
CA ASP A 155 4.21 8.12 14.14
C ASP A 155 2.93 8.87 13.77
N PHE A 156 2.24 8.46 12.70
CA PHE A 156 0.93 9.01 12.37
C PHE A 156 -0.07 8.83 13.52
N PHE A 157 -0.21 7.62 14.07
CA PHE A 157 -1.15 7.40 15.18
C PHE A 157 -0.71 8.10 16.48
N ARG A 158 0.59 8.24 16.72
CA ARG A 158 1.12 9.05 17.83
C ARG A 158 0.69 10.50 17.71
N GLN A 159 0.88 11.11 16.53
CA GLN A 159 0.48 12.48 16.24
C GLN A 159 -1.04 12.66 16.34
N ARG A 160 -1.83 11.74 15.75
CA ARG A 160 -3.31 11.77 15.83
C ARG A 160 -3.83 11.70 17.26
N ARG A 161 -3.24 10.87 18.13
CA ARG A 161 -3.62 10.79 19.54
C ARG A 161 -3.29 12.09 20.29
N ALA A 162 -2.16 12.72 19.98
CA ALA A 162 -1.78 14.01 20.58
C ALA A 162 -2.74 15.14 20.16
N GLN A 163 -3.06 15.23 18.86
CA GLN A 163 -4.03 16.21 18.32
C GLN A 163 -5.40 16.08 19.00
N LYS A 164 -5.97 14.87 19.05
CA LYS A 164 -7.28 14.63 19.69
C LYS A 164 -7.28 15.00 21.19
N ARG A 165 -6.16 14.82 21.89
CA ARG A 165 -6.04 15.25 23.29
C ARG A 165 -6.08 16.76 23.38
N ALA A 166 -5.31 17.47 22.56
CA ALA A 166 -5.28 18.93 22.53
C ALA A 166 -6.66 19.53 22.17
N GLU A 167 -7.34 19.00 21.15
CA GLU A 167 -8.69 19.44 20.77
C GLU A 167 -9.71 19.28 21.89
N ARG A 168 -9.69 18.12 22.58
CA ARG A 168 -10.57 17.87 23.72
C ARG A 168 -10.29 18.81 24.88
N ASP A 169 -9.02 19.06 25.17
CA ASP A 169 -8.63 19.91 26.28
C ASP A 169 -8.93 21.39 25.98
N ALA A 170 -8.83 21.82 24.71
CA ALA A 170 -9.29 23.13 24.25
C ALA A 170 -10.82 23.28 24.37
N ARG A 171 -11.59 22.28 23.93
CA ARG A 171 -13.06 22.29 24.05
C ARG A 171 -13.52 22.42 25.51
N ARG A 172 -12.88 21.68 26.41
CA ARG A 172 -13.19 21.74 27.86
C ARG A 172 -12.85 23.07 28.51
N ARG A 173 -11.90 23.83 27.95
CA ARG A 173 -11.57 25.18 28.42
C ARG A 173 -12.62 26.17 27.94
N ALA A 174 -12.96 26.15 26.65
CA ALA A 174 -14.02 26.98 26.09
C ALA A 174 -15.37 26.78 26.81
N GLU A 175 -15.76 25.53 27.08
CA GLU A 175 -16.97 25.20 27.84
C GLU A 175 -16.97 25.72 29.29
N ARG A 176 -15.80 25.97 29.89
CA ARG A 176 -15.69 26.56 31.23
C ARG A 176 -15.74 28.08 31.17
N ASP A 177 -15.06 28.67 30.20
CA ASP A 177 -15.00 30.12 30.01
C ASP A 177 -16.38 30.68 29.60
N ASP A 178 -17.19 29.92 28.85
CA ASP A 178 -18.58 30.29 28.48
C ASP A 178 -19.59 30.13 29.63
N ALA A 179 -19.20 29.49 30.74
CA ALA A 179 -20.05 29.23 31.90
C ALA A 179 -19.85 30.23 33.07
N GLU A 180 -18.87 31.13 32.95
CA GLU A 180 -18.61 32.27 33.86
C GLU A 180 -19.20 33.58 33.31
#